data_AF-A0A4U9U9H3-F1
#
_entry.id   AF-A0A4U9U9H3-F1
#
_cell.length_a   1.000
_cell.length_b   1.000
_cell.length_c   1.000
_cell.angle_alpha   90.00
_cell.angle_beta   90.00
_cell.angle_gamma   90.00
#
_symmetry.space_group_name_H-M   'P 1'
#
loop_
_entity.id
_entity.type
_entity.pdbx_description
1 polymer ?
#
loop_
_entity_poly.entity_id
_entity_poly.type
_entity_poly.pdbx_seq_one_letter_code
_entity_poly.pdbx_strand_id
1 'polypeptide(L)'
;MLHPSRAHYAVQDGAMDPTEATRTLLDKACCLGAELKTQTLITGFRKEGNRIIGIETAEGIIDADCVILACGTGITSLLSMIGISLPIVASPAILLRYRRDQNTLLIH
;
A
#
# COMPACT_ATOMS: atom_id res chain seq x y z
N MET A 1 26.54 15.14 21.99
CA MET A 1 25.20 14.72 21.53
C MET A 1 24.60 13.87 22.64
N LEU A 2 23.52 14.32 23.29
CA LEU A 2 22.93 13.59 24.42
C LEU A 2 22.20 12.35 23.89
N HIS A 3 22.57 11.18 24.39
CA HIS A 3 21.86 9.93 24.11
C HIS A 3 20.47 9.95 24.77
N PRO A 4 19.46 9.26 24.22
CA PRO A 4 18.15 9.18 24.86
C PRO A 4 18.27 8.53 26.25
N SER A 5 17.56 9.09 27.25
CA SER A 5 17.60 8.63 28.64
C SER A 5 16.84 7.32 28.88
N ARG A 6 16.12 6.81 27.87
CA ARG A 6 15.30 5.60 27.92
C ARG A 6 15.37 4.86 26.60
N ALA A 7 15.29 3.54 26.67
CA ALA A 7 15.08 2.66 25.53
C ALA A 7 13.91 1.73 25.83
N HIS A 8 13.24 1.25 24.78
CA HIS A 8 12.21 0.22 24.89
C HIS A 8 12.62 -0.96 24.01
N TYR A 9 12.41 -2.18 24.51
CA TYR A 9 12.71 -3.41 23.81
C TYR A 9 11.46 -4.27 23.75
N ALA A 10 11.08 -4.64 22.53
CA ALA A 10 9.96 -5.52 22.25
C ALA A 10 10.48 -6.73 21.45
N VAL A 11 10.60 -7.88 22.10
CA VAL A 11 11.18 -9.10 21.52
C VAL A 11 10.38 -9.63 20.31
N GLN A 12 9.11 -9.26 20.20
CA GLN A 12 8.23 -9.69 19.13
C GLN A 12 8.28 -8.78 17.89
N ASP A 13 8.92 -7.61 18.00
CA ASP A 13 9.11 -6.72 16.86
C ASP A 13 10.14 -7.31 15.90
N GLY A 14 9.86 -7.17 14.60
CA GLY A 14 10.72 -7.66 13.53
C GLY A 14 10.61 -6.80 12.28
N ALA A 15 11.48 -7.08 11.32
CA ALA A 15 11.46 -6.46 10.01
C ALA A 15 11.38 -7.53 8.94
N MET A 16 10.65 -7.23 7.87
CA MET A 16 10.57 -8.05 6.66
C MET A 16 10.70 -7.16 5.43
N ASP A 17 11.07 -7.77 4.31
CA ASP A 17 11.02 -7.05 3.04
C ASP A 17 9.55 -6.79 2.66
N PRO A 18 9.12 -5.52 2.54
CA PRO A 18 7.72 -5.20 2.29
C PRO A 18 7.25 -5.63 0.90
N THR A 19 8.17 -5.70 -0.07
CA THR A 19 7.84 -6.09 -1.45
C THR A 19 7.58 -7.60 -1.51
N GLU A 20 8.46 -8.40 -0.90
CA GLU A 20 8.26 -9.85 -0.83
C GLU A 20 7.02 -10.23 -0.01
N ALA A 21 6.78 -9.53 1.10
CA ALA A 21 5.57 -9.72 1.90
C ALA A 21 4.30 -9.45 1.08
N THR A 22 4.27 -8.35 0.32
CA THR A 22 3.13 -7.99 -0.54
C THR A 22 2.89 -9.02 -1.64
N ARG A 23 3.96 -9.46 -2.34
CA ARG A 23 3.87 -10.49 -3.38
C ARG A 23 3.31 -11.79 -2.83
N THR A 24 3.82 -12.26 -1.70
CA THR A 24 3.37 -13.50 -1.05
C THR A 24 1.87 -13.45 -0.72
N LEU A 25 1.39 -12.31 -0.21
CA LEU A 25 -0.03 -12.14 0.09
C LEU A 25 -0.89 -12.13 -1.17
N LEU A 26 -0.46 -11.42 -2.23
CA LEU A 26 -1.16 -11.37 -3.50
C LEU A 26 -1.23 -12.73 -4.18
N ASP A 27 -0.11 -13.45 -4.24
CA ASP A 27 -0.04 -14.79 -4.83
C ASP A 27 -0.99 -15.74 -4.11
N LYS A 28 -0.99 -15.71 -2.77
CA LYS A 28 -1.90 -16.56 -2.00
C LYS A 28 -3.36 -16.18 -2.19
N ALA A 29 -3.68 -14.89 -2.26
CA ALA A 29 -5.04 -14.42 -2.56
C ALA A 29 -5.49 -14.88 -3.95
N CYS A 30 -4.62 -14.80 -4.95
CA CYS A 30 -4.93 -15.26 -6.31
C CYS A 30 -5.14 -16.78 -6.36
N CYS A 31 -4.32 -17.57 -5.64
CA CYS A 31 -4.55 -19.00 -5.49
C CYS A 31 -5.89 -19.35 -4.82
N LEU A 32 -6.45 -18.44 -4.03
CA LEU A 32 -7.77 -18.57 -3.40
C LEU A 32 -8.91 -18.00 -4.26
N GLY A 33 -8.61 -17.52 -5.48
CA GLY A 33 -9.60 -17.06 -6.44
C GLY A 33 -9.73 -15.54 -6.57
N ALA A 34 -8.88 -14.75 -5.92
CA ALA A 34 -8.83 -13.31 -6.19
C ALA A 34 -8.29 -13.04 -7.61
N GLU A 35 -8.82 -12.02 -8.28
CA GLU A 35 -8.29 -11.57 -9.56
C GLU A 35 -7.41 -10.33 -9.34
N LEU A 36 -6.15 -10.40 -9.77
CA LEU A 36 -5.23 -9.26 -9.73
C LEU A 36 -5.18 -8.59 -11.11
N LYS A 37 -5.70 -7.35 -11.18
CA LYS A 37 -5.59 -6.49 -12.36
C LYS A 37 -4.58 -5.38 -12.08
N THR A 38 -3.39 -5.47 -12.67
CA THR A 38 -2.37 -4.42 -12.63
C THR A 38 -2.48 -3.49 -13.82
N GLN A 39 -1.95 -2.27 -13.71
CA GLN A 39 -1.99 -1.27 -14.78
C GLN A 39 -3.42 -0.85 -15.19
N THR A 40 -4.42 -1.17 -14.37
CA THR A 40 -5.82 -0.81 -14.56
C THR A 40 -6.17 0.41 -13.71
N LEU A 41 -6.08 1.60 -14.29
CA LEU A 41 -6.44 2.84 -13.62
C LEU A 41 -7.95 2.96 -13.48
N ILE A 42 -8.43 3.26 -12.27
CA ILE A 42 -9.83 3.61 -12.02
C ILE A 42 -10.04 5.07 -12.45
N THR A 43 -10.98 5.29 -13.37
CA THR A 43 -11.33 6.61 -13.92
C THR A 43 -12.64 7.15 -13.37
N GLY A 44 -13.44 6.31 -12.73
CA GLY A 44 -14.76 6.69 -12.21
C GLY A 44 -15.41 5.60 -11.37
N PHE A 45 -16.58 5.92 -10.83
CA PHE A 45 -17.41 5.01 -10.05
C PHE A 45 -18.80 4.94 -10.65
N ARG A 46 -19.31 3.72 -10.81
CA ARG A 46 -20.69 3.50 -11.21
C ARG A 46 -21.61 3.60 -10.00
N LYS A 47 -22.72 4.32 -10.14
CA LYS A 47 -23.67 4.54 -9.03
C LYS A 47 -25.12 4.29 -9.43
N GLU A 48 -25.90 3.81 -8.47
CA GLU A 48 -27.36 3.86 -8.48
C GLU A 48 -27.83 4.68 -7.28
N GLY A 49 -28.33 5.89 -7.54
CA GLY A 49 -28.57 6.88 -6.49
C GLY A 49 -27.30 7.15 -5.69
N ASN A 50 -27.33 6.85 -4.39
CA ASN A 50 -26.20 7.03 -3.47
C ASN A 50 -25.32 5.78 -3.31
N ARG A 51 -25.66 4.66 -3.96
CA ARG A 51 -24.91 3.40 -3.83
C ARG A 51 -23.88 3.27 -4.94
N ILE A 52 -22.63 2.97 -4.58
CA ILE A 52 -21.61 2.51 -5.54
C ILE A 52 -21.93 1.06 -5.92
N ILE A 53 -21.98 0.78 -7.23
CA ILE A 53 -22.27 -0.55 -7.78
C ILE A 53 -21.16 -1.06 -8.71
N GLY A 54 -20.04 -0.34 -8.79
CA GLY A 54 -18.91 -0.72 -9.62
C GLY A 54 -17.89 0.39 -9.82
N ILE A 55 -16.88 0.09 -10.62
CA ILE A 55 -15.81 1.00 -11.00
C ILE A 55 -15.73 1.11 -12.52
N GLU A 56 -15.24 2.25 -12.99
CA GLU A 56 -14.97 2.51 -14.40
C GLU A 56 -13.46 2.52 -14.63
N THR A 57 -13.04 1.91 -15.73
CA THR A 57 -11.65 1.83 -16.17
C THR A 57 -11.58 2.08 -17.67
N ALA A 58 -10.38 2.31 -18.21
CA ALA A 58 -10.19 2.48 -19.66
C ALA A 58 -10.60 1.23 -20.47
N GLU A 59 -10.59 0.06 -19.86
CA GLU A 59 -10.95 -1.23 -20.48
C GLU A 59 -12.44 -1.54 -20.36
N GLY A 60 -13.20 -0.71 -19.64
CA GLY A 60 -14.63 -0.88 -19.41
C GLY A 60 -15.01 -0.83 -17.93
N ILE A 61 -16.24 -1.28 -17.67
CA ILE A 61 -16.87 -1.26 -16.34
C ILE A 61 -16.64 -2.60 -15.65
N ILE A 62 -16.33 -2.54 -14.36
CA ILE A 62 -16.31 -3.71 -13.48
C ILE A 62 -17.39 -3.50 -12.42
N ASP A 63 -18.45 -4.30 -12.49
CA ASP A 63 -19.54 -4.26 -11.51
C ASP A 63 -19.08 -4.89 -10.19
N ALA A 64 -19.48 -4.29 -9.07
CA ALA A 64 -19.11 -4.74 -7.73
C ALA A 64 -20.17 -4.33 -6.69
N ASP A 65 -20.56 -5.27 -5.83
CA ASP A 65 -21.50 -4.97 -4.72
C ASP A 65 -20.90 -4.04 -3.66
N CYS A 66 -19.57 -4.07 -3.53
CA CYS A 66 -18.79 -3.29 -2.59
C CYS A 66 -17.45 -2.89 -3.21
N VAL A 67 -17.01 -1.65 -2.96
CA VAL A 67 -15.70 -1.13 -3.37
C VAL A 67 -14.94 -0.68 -2.14
N ILE A 68 -13.74 -1.23 -1.94
CA ILE A 68 -12.83 -0.87 -0.85
C ILE A 68 -11.66 -0.07 -1.43
N LEU A 69 -11.46 1.16 -0.95
CA LEU A 69 -10.33 2.00 -1.36
C LEU A 69 -9.12 1.74 -0.46
N ALA A 70 -8.13 1.03 -0.99
CA ALA A 70 -6.87 0.69 -0.30
C ALA A 70 -5.63 1.28 -1.01
N CYS A 71 -5.78 2.45 -1.63
CA CYS A 71 -4.78 3.06 -2.54
C CYS A 71 -3.79 4.03 -1.86
N GLY A 72 -3.55 3.89 -0.55
CA GLY A 72 -2.59 4.72 0.18
C GLY A 72 -2.84 6.22 0.01
N THR A 73 -1.78 7.01 -0.22
CA THR A 73 -1.88 8.45 -0.46
C THR A 73 -2.56 8.81 -1.79
N GLY A 74 -2.73 7.85 -2.70
CA GLY A 74 -3.46 8.02 -3.96
C GLY A 74 -4.98 8.08 -3.80
N ILE A 75 -5.52 7.86 -2.59
CA ILE A 75 -6.96 7.83 -2.34
C ILE A 75 -7.69 9.15 -2.59
N THR A 76 -7.00 10.28 -2.46
CA THR A 76 -7.58 11.61 -2.60
C THR A 76 -8.15 11.85 -4.00
N SER A 77 -7.47 11.40 -5.06
CA SER A 77 -7.95 11.57 -6.44
C SER A 77 -9.24 10.80 -6.68
N LEU A 78 -9.35 9.57 -6.18
CA LEU A 78 -10.56 8.76 -6.31
C LEU A 78 -11.72 9.34 -5.50
N LEU A 79 -11.49 9.75 -4.25
CA LEU A 79 -12.54 10.34 -3.41
C LEU A 79 -13.09 11.65 -3.98
N SER A 80 -12.23 12.44 -4.65
CA SER A 80 -12.65 13.68 -5.31
C SER A 80 -13.70 13.45 -6.40
N MET A 81 -13.64 12.30 -7.10
CA MET A 81 -14.62 11.92 -8.14
C MET A 81 -16.04 11.74 -7.57
N ILE A 82 -16.13 11.49 -6.26
CA ILE A 82 -17.40 11.31 -5.56
C ILE A 82 -17.68 12.43 -4.54
N GLY A 83 -16.94 13.54 -4.61
CA GLY A 83 -17.16 14.72 -3.79
C GLY A 83 -16.76 14.57 -2.32
N ILE A 84 -15.93 13.57 -1.99
CA ILE A 84 -15.44 13.34 -0.63
C ILE A 84 -14.04 13.95 -0.48
N SER A 85 -13.83 14.71 0.59
CA SER A 85 -12.54 15.28 0.96
C SER A 85 -12.07 14.69 2.29
N LEU A 86 -10.83 14.21 2.33
CA LEU A 86 -10.17 13.71 3.54
C LEU A 86 -8.84 14.43 3.75
N PRO A 87 -8.44 14.72 5.01
CA PRO A 87 -7.19 15.41 5.33
C PRO A 87 -5.98 14.46 5.27
N ILE A 88 -5.75 13.83 4.11
CA ILE A 88 -4.64 12.89 3.90
C ILE A 88 -3.49 13.63 3.24
N VAL A 89 -2.36 13.71 3.95
CA VAL A 89 -1.14 14.37 3.49
C VAL A 89 -0.01 13.35 3.46
N ALA A 90 0.74 13.31 2.35
CA ALA A 90 1.94 12.48 2.27
C ALA A 90 3.00 12.98 3.26
N SER A 91 3.55 12.07 4.06
CA SER A 91 4.67 12.33 4.96
C SER A 91 5.91 11.60 4.40
N PRO A 92 6.88 12.32 3.82
CA PRO A 92 8.07 11.70 3.27
C PRO A 92 8.90 11.03 4.38
N ALA A 93 9.38 9.82 4.12
CA ALA A 93 10.33 9.12 4.96
C ALA A 93 11.59 8.79 4.13
N ILE A 94 12.77 8.96 4.73
CA ILE A 94 14.04 8.62 4.09
C ILE A 94 14.44 7.21 4.52
N LEU A 95 14.57 6.30 3.55
CA LEU A 95 15.10 4.96 3.78
C LEU A 95 16.58 4.91 3.37
N LEU A 96 17.47 4.71 4.35
CA LEU A 96 18.90 4.55 4.11
C LEU A 96 19.25 3.07 4.08
N ARG A 97 19.85 2.60 2.98
CA ARG A 97 20.35 1.24 2.83
C ARG A 97 21.87 1.26 2.81
N TYR A 98 22.47 0.63 3.81
CA TYR A 98 23.92 0.45 3.88
C TYR A 98 24.27 -0.96 3.39
N ARG A 99 25.34 -1.06 2.59
CA ARG A 99 25.95 -2.33 2.23
C ARG A 99 27.32 -2.38 2.91
N ARG A 100 27.56 -3.41 3.72
CA ARG A 100 28.90 -3.71 4.20
C ARG A 100 29.62 -4.54 3.15
N ASP A 101 30.77 -4.05 2.69
CA ASP A 101 31.66 -4.87 1.86
C ASP A 101 32.35 -5.90 2.77
N GLN A 102 32.33 -7.18 2.40
CA GLN A 102 32.89 -8.25 3.23
C GLN A 102 34.42 -8.38 3.13
N ASN A 103 35.08 -7.52 2.34
CA ASN A 103 36.53 -7.52 2.16
C ASN A 103 37.35 -6.91 3.32
N THR A 104 36.76 -6.76 4.51
CA THR A 104 37.51 -6.39 5.72
C THR A 104 37.39 -7.51 6.75
N LEU A 105 38.19 -8.56 6.55
CA LEU A 105 38.87 -9.25 7.64
C LEU A 105 39.68 -8.22 8.44
N LEU A 106 39.86 -8.47 9.75
CA LEU A 106 40.57 -7.69 10.80
C LEU A 106 39.57 -7.03 11.78
N ILE A 107 39.59 -7.25 13.10
CA ILE A 107 40.61 -7.77 14.04
C ILE A 107 39.89 -8.44 15.23
N HIS A 108 40.62 -9.36 15.88
CA HIS A 108 40.47 -9.81 17.27
C HIS A 108 40.12 -8.70 18.28
#